data_AF-A0A957JYF4-F1
#
_entry.id   AF-A0A957JYF4-F1
#
_cell.length_a   1.000
_cell.length_b   1.000
_cell.length_c   1.000
_cell.angle_alpha   90.00
_cell.angle_beta   90.00
_cell.angle_gamma   90.00
#
_symmetry.space_group_name_H-M   'P 1'
#
loop_
_entity.id
_entity.type
_entity.pdbx_description
1 polymer ?
#
loop_
_entity_poly.entity_id
_entity_poly.type
_entity_poly.pdbx_seq_one_letter_code
_entity_poly.pdbx_strand_id
1 'polypeptide(L)'
;MFAAVDSVIDKLYRQIKRYRGKRRDRRRESAEVFVDLEPVPIEVDEDEVSDGREVVRRKQFEVRPMSLDEAVEQMELLDHDFYVFVNADAGAAVNVLYRRRDGDYGLLEPEFK
;
A
#
# COMPACT_ATOMS: atom_id res chain seq x y z
N MET A 1 -2.47 2.06 43.01
CA MET A 1 -2.65 2.99 41.87
C MET A 1 -1.88 2.51 40.63
N PHE A 2 -0.61 2.09 40.75
CA PHE A 2 0.20 1.59 39.62
C PHE A 2 -0.26 0.27 39.00
N ALA A 3 -0.77 -0.68 39.80
CA ALA A 3 -1.25 -1.97 39.29
C ALA A 3 -2.43 -1.88 38.29
N ALA A 4 -3.25 -0.83 38.39
CA ALA A 4 -4.33 -0.59 37.43
C ALA A 4 -3.78 -0.12 36.07
N VAL A 5 -2.73 0.71 36.09
CA VAL A 5 -2.06 1.20 34.88
C VAL A 5 -1.35 0.05 34.17
N ASP A 6 -0.63 -0.81 34.90
CA ASP A 6 0.03 -1.98 34.33
C ASP A 6 -0.97 -2.94 33.66
N SER A 7 -2.15 -3.13 34.27
CA SER A 7 -3.19 -3.98 33.69
C SER A 7 -3.78 -3.43 32.38
N VAL A 8 -3.80 -2.11 32.22
CA VAL A 8 -4.27 -1.44 30.99
C VAL A 8 -3.20 -1.53 29.91
N ILE A 9 -1.93 -1.31 30.28
CA ILE A 9 -0.78 -1.46 29.38
C ILE A 9 -0.75 -2.88 28.78
N ASP A 10 -0.92 -3.90 29.63
CA ASP A 10 -0.99 -5.30 29.21
C ASP A 10 -2.12 -5.59 28.20
N LYS A 11 -3.29 -4.97 28.41
CA LYS A 11 -4.43 -5.10 27.48
C LYS A 11 -4.13 -4.43 26.15
N LEU A 12 -3.55 -3.23 26.16
CA LEU A 12 -3.17 -2.50 24.95
C LEU A 12 -2.12 -3.28 24.13
N TYR A 13 -1.09 -3.83 24.77
CA TYR A 13 -0.09 -4.67 24.10
C TYR A 13 -0.71 -5.91 23.45
N ARG A 14 -1.62 -6.61 24.14
CA ARG A 14 -2.34 -7.77 23.56
C ARG A 14 -3.21 -7.36 22.39
N GLN A 15 -3.88 -6.21 22.48
CA GLN A 15 -4.75 -5.70 21.42
C GLN A 15 -3.96 -5.30 20.18
N ILE A 16 -2.82 -4.61 20.34
CA ILE A 16 -1.90 -4.27 19.25
C ILE A 16 -1.33 -5.54 18.60
N LYS A 17 -0.89 -6.52 19.40
CA LYS A 17 -0.36 -7.80 18.90
C LYS A 17 -1.41 -8.58 18.10
N ARG A 18 -2.66 -8.66 18.60
CA ARG A 18 -3.77 -9.29 17.86
C ARG A 18 -4.10 -8.53 16.58
N TYR A 19 -4.12 -7.20 16.62
CA TYR A 19 -4.47 -6.39 15.45
C TYR A 19 -3.40 -6.51 14.34
N ARG A 20 -2.11 -6.42 14.70
CA ARG A 20 -1.00 -6.65 13.76
C ARG A 20 -0.95 -8.11 13.26
N GLY A 21 -1.18 -9.09 14.13
CA GLY A 21 -1.24 -10.50 13.75
C GLY A 21 -2.37 -10.82 12.76
N LYS A 22 -3.58 -10.30 13.04
CA LYS A 22 -4.78 -10.55 12.23
C LYS A 22 -4.72 -9.91 10.84
N ARG A 23 -4.03 -8.77 10.68
CA ARG A 23 -3.75 -8.19 9.35
C ARG A 23 -2.73 -9.02 8.57
N ARG A 24 -1.71 -9.57 9.22
CA ARG A 24 -0.71 -10.44 8.57
C ARG A 24 -1.31 -11.76 8.13
N ASP A 25 -2.16 -12.38 8.95
CA ASP A 25 -2.82 -13.64 8.60
C ASP A 25 -3.85 -13.44 7.48
N ARG A 26 -4.58 -12.32 7.45
CA ARG A 26 -5.47 -11.98 6.33
C ARG A 26 -4.71 -11.72 5.02
N ARG A 27 -3.47 -11.21 5.08
CA ARG A 27 -2.57 -11.08 3.91
C ARG A 27 -2.06 -12.44 3.42
N ARG A 28 -1.80 -13.38 4.34
CA ARG A 28 -1.47 -14.77 3.99
C ARG A 28 -2.65 -15.51 3.40
N GLU A 29 -3.85 -15.41 3.98
CA GLU A 29 -5.07 -15.95 3.37
C GLU A 29 -5.33 -15.33 2.00
N SER A 30 -5.20 -14.00 1.85
CA SER A 30 -5.33 -13.37 0.54
C SER A 30 -4.29 -13.88 -0.45
N ALA A 31 -3.04 -14.11 -0.03
CA ALA A 31 -1.99 -14.66 -0.89
C ALA A 31 -2.16 -16.16 -1.18
N GLU A 32 -2.74 -16.93 -0.25
CA GLU A 32 -3.03 -18.36 -0.41
C GLU A 32 -4.26 -18.58 -1.31
N VAL A 33 -5.25 -17.69 -1.27
CA VAL A 33 -6.43 -17.71 -2.17
C VAL A 33 -6.05 -17.45 -3.64
N PHE A 34 -4.88 -16.85 -3.92
CA PHE A 34 -4.39 -16.69 -5.31
C PHE A 34 -3.77 -17.97 -5.91
N VAL A 35 -3.51 -19.01 -5.12
CA VAL A 35 -2.82 -20.23 -5.60
C VAL A 35 -3.79 -21.32 -6.06
N ASP A 36 -5.08 -21.24 -5.68
CA ASP A 36 -6.07 -22.32 -5.87
C ASP A 36 -7.06 -22.09 -7.03
N LEU A 37 -6.75 -21.17 -7.96
CA LEU A 37 -7.55 -20.99 -9.16
C LEU A 37 -7.03 -21.92 -10.26
N GLU A 38 -7.81 -22.95 -10.57
CA GLU A 38 -7.57 -23.88 -11.68
C GLU A 38 -7.23 -23.11 -12.98
N PRO A 39 -6.21 -23.53 -13.74
CA PRO A 39 -5.82 -22.85 -14.96
C PRO A 39 -6.90 -23.06 -16.03
N VAL A 40 -7.59 -21.98 -16.37
CA VAL A 40 -8.44 -21.91 -17.57
C VAL A 40 -7.50 -21.96 -18.78
N PRO A 41 -7.70 -22.88 -19.76
CA PRO A 41 -6.82 -22.97 -20.90
C PRO A 41 -7.05 -21.74 -21.78
N ILE A 42 -6.07 -20.84 -21.79
CA ILE A 42 -5.99 -19.75 -22.76
C ILE A 42 -5.20 -20.31 -23.94
N GLU A 43 -5.83 -20.40 -25.11
CA GLU A 43 -5.19 -20.75 -26.37
C GLU A 43 -4.07 -19.73 -26.63
N VAL A 44 -2.83 -20.22 -26.64
CA VAL A 44 -1.62 -19.42 -26.86
C VAL A 44 -1.35 -19.44 -28.36
N ASP A 45 -1.64 -18.33 -29.05
CA ASP A 45 -1.03 -18.06 -30.35
C ASP A 45 0.46 -17.76 -30.10
N GLU A 46 1.35 -18.58 -30.67
CA GLU A 46 2.77 -18.69 -30.35
C GLU A 46 3.69 -17.62 -30.97
N ASP A 47 3.19 -16.48 -31.45
CA ASP A 47 4.03 -15.50 -32.16
C ASP A 47 4.11 -14.15 -31.44
N GLU A 48 5.06 -14.04 -30.51
CA GLU A 48 5.99 -12.91 -30.34
C GLU A 48 6.59 -12.94 -28.92
N VAL A 49 7.84 -13.38 -28.82
CA VAL A 49 8.67 -13.18 -27.63
C VAL A 49 9.00 -11.68 -27.52
N SER A 50 8.06 -10.91 -27.01
CA SER A 50 8.29 -9.52 -26.60
C SER A 50 9.05 -9.53 -25.28
N ASP A 51 10.23 -8.93 -25.28
CA ASP A 51 11.15 -8.79 -24.14
C ASP A 51 10.40 -8.18 -22.93
N GLY A 52 9.95 -9.06 -22.03
CA GLY A 52 8.74 -8.89 -21.22
C GLY A 52 8.80 -7.75 -20.21
N ARG A 53 8.33 -6.56 -20.61
CA ARG A 53 7.88 -5.48 -19.71
C ARG A 53 6.51 -5.00 -20.14
N GLU A 54 5.54 -5.90 -20.10
CA GLU A 54 4.16 -5.55 -20.37
C GLU A 54 3.51 -4.92 -19.12
N VAL A 55 2.67 -3.91 -19.31
CA VAL A 55 1.87 -3.33 -18.22
C VAL A 55 0.78 -4.33 -17.82
N VAL A 56 1.11 -5.20 -16.87
CA VAL A 56 0.23 -6.30 -16.44
C VAL A 56 -1.03 -5.85 -15.70
N ARG A 57 -1.06 -4.62 -15.16
CA ARG A 57 -2.19 -4.12 -14.38
C ARG A 57 -2.31 -2.60 -14.46
N ARG A 58 -3.55 -2.12 -14.64
CA ARG A 58 -3.92 -0.71 -14.52
C ARG A 58 -4.85 -0.51 -13.32
N LYS A 59 -4.52 0.45 -12.46
CA LYS A 59 -5.38 0.89 -11.34
C LYS A 59 -5.81 2.33 -11.61
N GLN A 60 -7.10 2.51 -11.89
CA GLN A 60 -7.72 3.84 -11.92
C GLN A 60 -8.37 4.08 -10.57
N PHE A 61 -8.20 5.28 -10.03
CA PHE A 61 -8.81 5.69 -8.77
C PHE A 61 -9.04 7.20 -8.81
N GLU A 62 -10.08 7.65 -8.11
CA GLU A 62 -10.30 9.08 -7.92
C GLU A 62 -9.27 9.65 -6.96
N VAL A 63 -8.67 10.78 -7.35
CA VAL A 63 -7.70 11.49 -6.52
C VAL A 63 -8.39 12.71 -5.93
N ARG A 64 -8.37 12.82 -4.60
CA ARG A 64 -8.85 14.00 -3.88
C ARG A 64 -7.66 14.78 -3.35
N PRO A 65 -7.70 16.13 -3.34
CA PRO A 65 -6.68 16.92 -2.67
C PRO A 65 -6.57 16.53 -1.21
N MET A 66 -5.36 16.26 -0.75
CA MET A 66 -5.04 15.90 0.62
C MET A 66 -3.67 16.45 1.01
N SER A 67 -3.43 16.55 2.30
CA SER A 67 -2.13 16.93 2.87
C SER A 67 -1.10 15.80 2.75
N LEU A 68 0.16 16.12 2.99
CA LEU A 68 1.25 15.13 2.98
C LEU A 68 1.04 14.04 4.04
N ASP A 69 0.65 14.42 5.26
CA ASP A 69 0.43 13.49 6.37
C ASP A 69 -0.72 12.51 6.07
N GLU A 70 -1.82 13.02 5.49
CA GLU A 70 -2.93 12.17 5.05
C GLU A 70 -2.48 11.20 3.95
N ALA A 71 -1.63 11.63 3.02
CA ALA A 71 -1.08 10.76 1.99
C ALA A 71 -0.21 9.63 2.58
N VAL A 72 0.57 9.92 3.63
CA VAL A 72 1.34 8.90 4.37
C VAL A 72 0.39 7.88 4.99
N GLU A 73 -0.66 8.33 5.67
CA GLU A 73 -1.66 7.43 6.27
C GLU A 73 -2.33 6.55 5.21
N GLN A 74 -2.73 7.11 4.06
CA GLN A 74 -3.33 6.33 2.98
C GLN A 74 -2.36 5.31 2.39
N MET A 75 -1.09 5.67 2.22
CA MET A 75 -0.07 4.76 1.73
C MET A 75 0.14 3.58 2.69
N GLU A 76 0.21 3.83 4.00
CA GLU A 76 0.35 2.80 5.03
C GLU A 76 -0.90 1.92 5.14
N LEU A 77 -2.11 2.50 5.04
CA LEU A 77 -3.37 1.75 5.11
C LEU A 77 -3.52 0.75 3.97
N LEU A 78 -3.03 1.12 2.78
CA LEU A 78 -3.04 0.27 1.60
C LEU A 78 -1.83 -0.69 1.55
N ASP A 79 -0.79 -0.46 2.35
CA ASP A 79 0.49 -1.18 2.31
C ASP A 79 1.15 -1.10 0.91
N HIS A 80 1.14 0.09 0.33
CA HIS A 80 1.79 0.37 -0.96
C HIS A 80 3.18 0.99 -0.77
N ASP A 81 4.09 0.73 -1.70
CA ASP A 81 5.42 1.35 -1.71
C ASP A 81 5.42 2.79 -2.26
N PHE A 82 4.35 3.18 -2.96
CA PHE A 82 4.15 4.53 -3.49
C PHE A 82 2.67 4.92 -3.46
N TYR A 83 2.43 6.22 -3.37
CA TYR A 83 1.10 6.81 -3.38
C TYR A 83 1.10 8.11 -4.18
N VAL A 84 0.20 8.18 -5.17
CA VAL A 84 0.01 9.37 -6.00
C VAL A 84 -1.17 10.15 -5.46
N PHE A 85 -0.97 11.43 -5.17
CA PHE A 85 -1.99 12.29 -4.59
C PHE A 85 -1.90 13.71 -5.15
N VAL A 86 -2.95 14.51 -4.94
CA VAL A 86 -2.92 15.94 -5.21
C VAL A 86 -2.62 16.64 -3.89
N ASN A 87 -1.50 17.37 -3.83
CA ASN A 87 -1.07 18.05 -2.62
C ASN A 87 -1.86 19.36 -2.45
N ALA A 88 -2.66 19.45 -1.40
CA ALA A 88 -3.46 20.64 -1.10
C ALA A 88 -2.60 21.86 -0.72
N ASP A 89 -1.42 21.64 -0.13
CA ASP A 89 -0.54 22.71 0.36
C ASP A 89 0.35 23.27 -0.74
N ALA A 90 0.74 22.44 -1.72
CA ALA A 90 1.61 22.80 -2.84
C ALA A 90 0.81 23.21 -4.10
N GLY A 91 -0.21 24.05 -3.93
CA GLY A 91 -0.95 24.63 -5.06
C GLY A 91 -1.78 23.63 -5.87
N ALA A 92 -2.23 22.53 -5.26
CA ALA A 92 -2.98 21.45 -5.91
C ALA A 92 -2.22 20.74 -7.05
N ALA A 93 -0.89 20.66 -6.95
CA ALA A 93 -0.06 19.87 -7.84
C ALA A 93 -0.15 18.36 -7.52
N VAL A 94 0.12 17.53 -8.53
CA VAL A 94 0.19 16.06 -8.37
C VAL A 94 1.54 15.70 -7.80
N ASN A 95 1.59 15.08 -6.62
CA ASN A 95 2.80 14.61 -5.99
C ASN A 95 2.80 13.07 -5.86
N VAL A 96 4.01 12.49 -5.78
CA VAL A 96 4.17 11.05 -5.53
C VAL A 96 4.98 10.85 -4.25
N LEU A 97 4.35 10.27 -3.24
CA LEU A 97 5.01 9.77 -2.04
C LEU A 97 5.53 8.36 -2.31
N TYR A 98 6.73 8.03 -1.84
CA TYR A 98 7.27 6.68 -1.96
C TYR A 98 8.14 6.29 -0.76
N ARG A 99 8.25 4.99 -0.51
CA ARG A 99 9.13 4.42 0.51
C ARG A 99 10.53 4.23 -0.07
N ARG A 100 11.53 4.78 0.60
CA ARG A 100 12.94 4.59 0.26
C ARG A 100 13.47 3.26 0.83
N ARG A 101 14.64 2.83 0.36
CA ARG A 101 15.27 1.56 0.78
C ARG A 101 15.75 1.57 2.23
N ASP A 102 16.04 2.76 2.76
CA ASP A 102 16.41 3.02 4.15
C ASP A 102 15.21 3.02 5.11
N GLY A 103 13.98 2.96 4.57
CA GLY A 103 12.73 2.95 5.34
C GLY A 103 12.11 4.34 5.54
N ASP A 104 12.81 5.40 5.13
CA ASP A 104 12.30 6.76 5.17
C ASP A 104 11.36 7.05 3.99
N TYR A 105 10.66 8.18 4.06
CA TYR A 105 9.76 8.66 3.01
C TYR A 105 10.47 9.60 2.04
N GLY A 106 10.16 9.46 0.75
CA GLY A 106 10.57 10.37 -0.31
C GLY A 106 9.34 10.99 -0.99
N LEU A 107 9.46 12.23 -1.43
CA LEU A 107 8.43 12.95 -2.15
C LEU A 107 8.96 13.34 -3.54
N LEU A 108 8.18 13.10 -4.58
CA LEU A 108 8.43 13.58 -5.94
C LEU A 108 7.41 14.66 -6.28
N GLU A 109 7.90 15.82 -6.69
CA GLU A 109 7.12 16.99 -7.08
C GLU A 109 7.44 17.31 -8.54
N PRO A 110 6.55 16.95 -9.49
CA PRO A 110 6.75 17.25 -10.89
C PRO A 110 6.50 18.73 -11.17
N GLU A 111 7.51 19.40 -11.72
CA GLU A 111 7.35 20.74 -12.31
C GLU A 111 7.10 20.61 -13.81
N PHE A 112 5.96 21.12 -14.28
CA PHE A 112 5.67 21.24 -15.71
C PHE A 112 6.28 22.55 -16.22
N LYS A 113 7.12 22.46 -17.27
CA LYS A 113 7.68 23.61 -17.99
C LYS A 113 6.84 23.98 -19.20
#